data_AF-A0A7S2VQ44-F1
#
_entry.id   AF-A0A7S2VQ44-F1
#
_cell.length_a   1.000
_cell.length_b   1.000
_cell.length_c   1.000
_cell.angle_alpha   90.00
_cell.angle_beta   90.00
_cell.angle_gamma   90.00
#
_symmetry.space_group_name_H-M   'P 1'
#
loop_
_entity.id
_entity.type
_entity.pdbx_description
1 polymer ?
#
loop_
_entity_poly.entity_id
_entity_poly.type
_entity_poly.pdbx_seq_one_letter_code
_entity_poly.pdbx_strand_id
1 'polypeptide(L)'
;IGFRPPSAVPRAAAGASLHVFNTGEYLRLVAPPHGAAGLGSFVMGGKERAVSFADLHVPGEHAVDGRTAAAELQLVHVPEGGGPAIAVALPLDASKDASASAGLAALLQQLPKPRGKGPAAGAAGALASVHA
;
A
#
# COMPACT_ATOMS: atom_id res chain seq x y z
N ILE A 1 -5.16 -15.11 10.02
CA ILE A 1 -4.38 -13.87 9.83
C ILE A 1 -5.18 -12.73 10.43
N GLY A 2 -4.56 -11.88 11.24
CA GLY A 2 -5.21 -10.68 11.80
C GLY A 2 -4.45 -9.43 11.38
N PHE A 3 -5.14 -8.38 10.96
CA PHE A 3 -4.53 -7.09 10.67
C PHE A 3 -4.58 -6.21 11.92
N ARG A 4 -3.47 -5.54 12.22
CA ARG A 4 -3.36 -4.58 13.32
C ARG A 4 -3.01 -3.22 12.71
N PRO A 5 -3.90 -2.21 12.82
CA PRO A 5 -3.55 -0.86 12.42
C PRO A 5 -2.41 -0.35 13.31
N PRO A 6 -1.62 0.65 12.85
CA PRO A 6 -0.59 1.27 13.68
C PRO A 6 -1.18 1.72 15.03
N SER A 7 -0.47 1.45 16.12
CA SER A 7 -0.97 1.73 17.48
C SER A 7 -1.13 3.24 17.68
N ALA A 8 -2.31 3.67 18.13
CA ALA A 8 -2.80 5.05 18.22
C ALA A 8 -3.11 5.70 16.86
N VAL A 9 -4.39 5.71 16.49
CA VAL A 9 -4.94 6.77 15.62
C VAL A 9 -5.58 7.81 16.55
N PRO A 10 -4.84 8.80 17.09
CA PRO A 10 -5.51 10.06 17.35
C PRO A 10 -6.04 10.51 15.99
N ARG A 11 -7.35 10.76 15.91
CA ARG A 11 -8.08 11.41 14.80
C ARG A 11 -7.10 12.03 13.80
N ALA A 12 -6.86 11.34 12.68
CA ALA A 12 -5.91 11.71 11.63
C ALA A 12 -4.78 12.60 12.17
N ALA A 13 -3.74 12.02 12.77
CA ALA A 13 -2.56 12.79 13.14
C ALA A 13 -2.12 13.60 11.92
N ALA A 14 -2.39 14.91 11.97
CA ALA A 14 -2.00 15.85 10.95
C ALA A 14 -0.49 15.73 10.80
N GLY A 15 -0.02 15.16 9.69
CA GLY A 15 1.40 14.97 9.41
C GLY A 15 1.87 13.55 9.09
N ALA A 16 1.01 12.53 9.11
CA ALA A 16 1.37 11.23 8.52
C ALA A 16 1.37 11.35 6.99
N SER A 17 2.51 11.72 6.40
CA SER A 17 2.70 11.73 4.96
C SER A 17 2.86 10.29 4.45
N LEU A 18 2.32 10.01 3.27
CA LEU A 18 2.50 8.73 2.58
C LEU A 18 3.18 9.00 1.24
N HIS A 19 4.23 8.26 0.93
CA HIS A 19 4.82 8.33 -0.39
C HIS A 19 4.05 7.41 -1.34
N VAL A 20 3.50 8.01 -2.39
CA VAL A 20 2.80 7.30 -3.45
C VAL A 20 3.68 7.32 -4.69
N PHE A 21 3.89 6.15 -5.30
CA PHE A 21 4.61 5.99 -6.56
C PHE A 21 3.67 5.41 -7.60
N ASN A 22 3.58 6.07 -8.75
CA ASN A 22 2.87 5.54 -9.90
C ASN A 22 3.89 4.95 -10.89
N THR A 23 3.93 3.63 -10.99
CA THR A 23 4.90 2.90 -11.83
C THR A 23 4.46 2.77 -13.28
N GLY A 24 3.20 3.12 -13.59
CA GLY A 24 2.54 2.81 -14.86
C GLY A 24 1.86 1.44 -14.89
N GLU A 25 2.29 0.50 -14.06
CA GLU A 25 1.69 -0.84 -13.95
C GLU A 25 0.87 -1.02 -12.66
N TYR A 26 1.35 -0.45 -11.55
CA TYR A 26 0.67 -0.42 -10.25
C TYR A 26 1.03 0.85 -9.46
N LEU A 27 0.25 1.13 -8.42
CA LEU A 27 0.60 2.16 -7.43
C LEU A 27 1.30 1.51 -6.25
N ARG A 28 2.37 2.12 -5.75
CA ARG A 28 3.04 1.72 -4.52
C ARG A 28 2.90 2.80 -3.44
N LEU A 29 2.50 2.38 -2.25
CA LEU A 29 2.37 3.21 -1.06
C LEU A 29 3.47 2.83 -0.06
N VAL A 30 4.20 3.82 0.45
CA VAL A 30 5.31 3.64 1.40
C VAL A 30 5.19 4.65 2.53
N ALA A 31 5.20 4.18 3.77
CA ALA A 31 5.29 5.06 4.93
C ALA A 31 6.72 5.64 5.04
N PRO A 32 6.87 6.94 5.35
CA PRO A 32 8.17 7.57 5.55
C PRO A 32 8.91 6.90 6.72
N PRO A 33 10.24 6.71 6.62
CA PRO A 33 11.05 6.09 7.68
C PRO A 33 11.07 6.87 9.01
N HIS A 34 10.64 8.13 9.01
CA HIS A 34 10.65 9.01 10.18
C HIS A 34 9.25 9.54 10.59
N GLY A 35 8.18 9.01 9.98
CA GLY A 35 6.80 9.33 10.34
C GLY A 35 6.26 8.33 11.35
N ALA A 36 5.73 8.79 12.49
CA ALA A 36 5.40 7.98 13.66
C ALA A 36 4.31 6.88 13.48
N ALA A 37 3.80 6.66 12.28
CA ALA A 37 2.87 5.57 11.98
C ALA A 37 3.25 4.89 10.66
N GLY A 38 3.81 3.68 10.76
CA GLY A 38 3.97 2.80 9.59
C GLY A 38 2.60 2.38 9.00
N LEU A 39 2.61 1.57 7.95
CA LEU A 39 1.39 1.07 7.28
C LEU A 39 0.57 0.06 8.11
N GLY A 40 0.95 -0.16 9.37
CA GLY A 40 0.40 -1.21 10.23
C GLY A 40 1.15 -2.52 10.10
N SER A 41 0.55 -3.59 10.61
CA SER A 41 1.13 -4.93 10.63
C SER A 41 0.06 -6.00 10.48
N PHE A 42 0.47 -7.21 10.11
CA PHE A 42 -0.39 -8.39 10.17
C PHE A 42 0.26 -9.49 11.01
N VAL A 43 -0.55 -10.33 11.64
CA VAL A 43 -0.11 -11.46 12.44
C VAL A 43 -0.25 -12.75 11.65
N MET A 44 0.86 -13.46 11.48
CA MET A 44 0.94 -14.76 10.83
C MET A 44 1.79 -15.72 11.67
N GLY A 45 1.22 -16.89 12.00
CA GLY A 45 1.90 -17.87 12.86
C GLY A 45 2.28 -17.31 14.24
N GLY A 46 1.45 -16.44 14.81
CA GLY A 46 1.70 -15.78 16.10
C GLY A 46 2.78 -14.69 16.08
N LYS A 47 3.38 -14.39 14.91
CA LYS A 47 4.39 -13.35 14.75
C LYS A 47 3.81 -12.14 14.05
N GLU A 48 4.07 -10.96 14.61
CA GLU A 48 3.75 -9.68 13.98
C GLU A 48 4.70 -9.41 12.82
N ARG A 49 4.14 -8.96 11.69
CA ARG A 49 4.83 -8.64 10.45
C ARG A 49 4.45 -7.21 10.05
N ALA A 50 5.38 -6.28 10.22
CA ALA A 50 5.17 -4.90 9.81
C ALA A 50 5.03 -4.82 8.27
N VAL A 51 4.07 -4.03 7.80
CA VAL A 51 3.89 -3.79 6.36
C VAL A 51 4.97 -2.82 5.91
N SER A 52 5.84 -3.29 5.01
CA SER A 52 6.94 -2.51 4.42
C SER A 52 6.44 -1.55 3.35
N PHE A 53 5.52 -2.00 2.50
CA PHE A 53 4.83 -1.21 1.49
C PHE A 53 3.50 -1.87 1.13
N ALA A 54 2.64 -1.12 0.44
CA ALA A 54 1.43 -1.67 -0.15
C ALA A 54 1.39 -1.38 -1.66
N ASP A 55 0.92 -2.34 -2.45
CA ASP A 55 0.75 -2.18 -3.89
C ASP A 55 -0.74 -2.28 -4.26
N LEU A 56 -1.21 -1.38 -5.14
CA LEU A 56 -2.56 -1.43 -5.71
C LEU A 56 -2.49 -1.76 -7.19
N HIS A 57 -3.07 -2.89 -7.56
CA HIS A 57 -3.17 -3.39 -8.92
C HIS A 57 -4.60 -3.22 -9.46
N VAL A 58 -4.71 -2.83 -10.73
CA VAL A 58 -5.98 -2.71 -11.47
C VAL A 58 -5.77 -3.24 -12.89
N PRO A 59 -6.43 -4.34 -13.32
CA PRO A 59 -7.30 -5.21 -12.52
C PRO A 59 -6.54 -5.95 -11.40
N GLY A 60 -7.25 -6.66 -10.52
CA GLY A 60 -6.62 -7.55 -9.55
C GLY A 60 -5.78 -8.65 -10.24
N GLU A 61 -4.78 -9.19 -9.55
CA GLU A 61 -3.89 -10.21 -10.12
C GLU A 61 -4.38 -11.63 -9.82
N HIS A 62 -4.89 -11.86 -8.61
CA HIS A 62 -5.39 -13.16 -8.19
C HIS A 62 -6.85 -13.37 -8.57
N ALA A 63 -7.21 -14.63 -8.81
CA ALA A 63 -8.59 -15.06 -8.96
C ALA A 63 -9.04 -15.87 -7.74
N VAL A 64 -10.19 -15.53 -7.18
CA VAL A 64 -10.87 -16.29 -6.13
C VAL A 64 -12.13 -16.88 -6.74
N ASP A 65 -12.32 -18.19 -6.62
CA ASP A 65 -13.42 -18.93 -7.24
C ASP A 65 -13.56 -18.66 -8.75
N GLY A 66 -12.42 -18.49 -9.43
CA GLY A 66 -12.35 -18.22 -10.87
C GLY A 66 -12.71 -16.78 -11.28
N ARG A 67 -12.90 -15.86 -10.32
CA ARG A 67 -13.19 -14.44 -10.59
C ARG A 67 -12.04 -13.56 -10.16
N THR A 68 -11.61 -12.68 -11.07
CA THR A 68 -10.64 -11.62 -10.78
C THR A 68 -11.38 -10.38 -10.27
N ALA A 69 -10.89 -9.81 -9.18
CA ALA A 69 -11.44 -8.59 -8.61
C ALA A 69 -11.16 -7.35 -9.49
N ALA A 70 -11.96 -6.31 -9.34
CA ALA A 70 -11.77 -5.06 -10.09
C ALA A 70 -10.42 -4.38 -9.77
N ALA A 71 -9.94 -4.54 -8.54
CA ALA A 71 -8.60 -4.16 -8.10
C ALA A 71 -8.12 -5.12 -7.00
N GLU A 72 -6.83 -5.07 -6.68
CA GLU A 72 -6.25 -5.82 -5.57
C GLU A 72 -5.26 -4.95 -4.79
N LEU A 73 -5.41 -4.89 -3.47
CA LEU A 73 -4.47 -4.26 -2.56
C LEU A 73 -3.58 -5.32 -1.92
N GLN A 74 -2.28 -5.28 -2.17
CA GLN A 74 -1.30 -6.18 -1.59
C GLN A 74 -0.55 -5.48 -0.46
N LEU A 75 -0.66 -5.99 0.77
CA LEU A 75 0.12 -5.54 1.92
C LEU A 75 1.38 -6.40 2.06
N VAL A 76 2.55 -5.83 1.83
CA VAL A 76 3.80 -6.59 1.70
C VAL A 76 4.71 -6.38 2.90
N HIS A 77 5.16 -7.48 3.50
CA HIS A 77 6.24 -7.53 4.48
C HIS A 77 7.52 -8.06 3.83
N VAL A 78 8.60 -7.30 3.93
CA VAL A 78 9.96 -7.73 3.55
C VAL A 78 10.79 -7.95 4.82
N PRO A 79 11.28 -9.17 5.08
CA PRO A 79 12.13 -9.43 6.25
C PRO A 79 13.49 -8.71 6.14
N GLU A 80 13.91 -8.03 7.21
CA GLU A 80 15.19 -7.30 7.25
C GLU A 80 16.42 -8.20 7.16
N GLY A 81 16.33 -9.44 7.65
CA GLY A 81 17.41 -10.44 7.62
C GLY A 81 17.53 -11.23 6.31
N GLY A 82 16.79 -10.83 5.26
CA GLY A 82 16.62 -11.63 4.06
C GLY A 82 15.61 -12.76 4.25
N GLY A 83 15.14 -13.32 3.13
CA GLY A 83 14.08 -14.33 3.10
C GLY A 83 12.92 -13.93 2.19
N PRO A 84 11.91 -14.81 2.03
CA PRO A 84 10.79 -14.54 1.15
C PRO A 84 9.94 -13.39 1.69
N ALA A 85 9.55 -12.47 0.81
CA ALA A 85 8.51 -11.49 1.11
C ALA A 85 7.18 -12.22 1.34
N ILE A 86 6.36 -11.64 2.21
CA ILE A 86 5.01 -12.15 2.51
C ILE A 86 4.02 -11.06 2.14
N ALA A 87 3.06 -11.39 1.29
CA ALA A 87 1.98 -10.49 0.91
C ALA A 87 0.64 -10.99 1.46
N VAL A 88 -0.18 -10.07 1.96
CA VAL A 88 -1.62 -10.28 2.17
C VAL A 88 -2.34 -9.53 1.07
N ALA A 89 -2.97 -10.25 0.15
CA ALA A 89 -3.75 -9.68 -0.95
C ALA A 89 -5.22 -9.51 -0.55
N LEU A 90 -5.76 -8.31 -0.77
CA LEU A 90 -7.16 -7.97 -0.53
C LEU A 90 -7.83 -7.68 -1.88
N PRO A 91 -8.71 -8.56 -2.37
CA PRO A 91 -9.50 -8.27 -3.56
C PRO A 91 -10.49 -7.14 -3.28
N LEU A 92 -10.63 -6.23 -4.24
CA LEU A 92 -11.53 -5.08 -4.19
C LEU A 92 -12.50 -5.15 -5.37
N ASP A 93 -13.79 -5.26 -5.06
CA ASP A 93 -14.85 -5.26 -6.07
C ASP A 93 -15.31 -3.84 -6.40
N ALA A 94 -15.72 -3.64 -7.65
CA ALA A 94 -16.34 -2.39 -8.06
C ALA A 94 -17.74 -2.27 -7.42
N SER A 95 -17.95 -1.19 -6.66
CA SER A 95 -19.26 -0.83 -6.11
C SER A 95 -19.70 0.53 -6.64
N LYS A 96 -21.02 0.71 -6.79
CA LYS A 96 -21.62 2.03 -7.08
C LYS A 96 -21.72 2.90 -5.82
N ASP A 97 -21.53 2.32 -4.65
CA ASP A 97 -21.50 3.03 -3.37
C ASP A 97 -20.06 3.41 -3.01
N ALA A 98 -19.73 4.68 -3.18
CA ALA A 98 -18.41 5.24 -2.88
C ALA A 98 -18.20 5.57 -1.39
N SER A 99 -19.22 5.43 -0.55
CA SER A 99 -19.12 5.80 0.87
C SER A 99 -18.10 4.93 1.63
N ALA A 100 -17.91 3.68 1.20
CA ALA A 100 -16.95 2.74 1.77
C ALA A 100 -15.50 2.97 1.31
N SER A 101 -15.25 3.84 0.32
CA SER A 101 -13.94 4.02 -0.32
C SER A 101 -13.35 5.42 -0.13
N ALA A 102 -13.83 6.21 0.85
CA ALA A 102 -13.37 7.58 1.08
C ALA A 102 -11.84 7.72 1.21
N GLY A 103 -11.17 6.75 1.87
CA GLY A 103 -9.71 6.72 1.96
C GLY A 103 -9.01 6.47 0.62
N LEU A 104 -9.56 5.59 -0.21
CA LEU A 104 -9.07 5.33 -1.56
C LEU A 104 -9.30 6.55 -2.48
N ALA A 105 -10.47 7.19 -2.37
CA ALA A 105 -10.78 8.39 -3.13
C ALA A 105 -9.78 9.54 -2.83
N ALA A 106 -9.42 9.73 -1.56
CA ALA A 106 -8.41 10.71 -1.16
C ALA A 106 -7.02 10.39 -1.77
N LEU A 107 -6.64 9.11 -1.80
CA LEU A 107 -5.40 8.66 -2.44
C LEU A 107 -5.39 8.98 -3.95
N LEU A 108 -6.51 8.71 -4.63
CA LEU A 108 -6.62 8.93 -6.08
C LEU A 108 -6.49 10.40 -6.47
N GLN A 109 -6.92 11.33 -5.61
CA GLN A 109 -6.76 12.77 -5.84
C GLN A 109 -5.30 13.24 -5.77
N GLN A 110 -4.43 12.47 -5.11
CA GLN A 110 -3.01 12.80 -4.92
C GLN A 110 -2.10 12.00 -5.87
N LEU A 111 -2.67 11.38 -6.90
CA LEU A 111 -1.94 10.50 -7.79
C LEU A 111 -0.80 11.23 -8.52
N PRO A 112 0.46 10.79 -8.32
CA PRO A 112 1.55 11.27 -9.15
C PRO A 112 1.33 10.86 -10.60
N LYS A 113 1.80 11.69 -11.53
CA LYS A 113 1.92 11.28 -12.93
C LYS A 113 2.76 10.00 -13.01
N PRO A 114 2.43 9.05 -13.91
CA PRO A 114 3.25 7.86 -14.11
C PRO A 114 4.70 8.28 -14.38
N ARG A 115 5.66 7.67 -13.68
CA ARG A 115 7.06 7.80 -14.11
C ARG A 115 7.16 7.07 -15.45
N GLY A 116 7.62 7.77 -16.49
CA GLY A 116 7.80 7.16 -17.81
C GLY A 116 8.66 5.89 -17.71
N LYS A 117 8.43 4.94 -18.61
CA LYS A 117 9.04 3.60 -18.63
C LYS A 117 10.58 3.68 -18.79
N GLY A 118 11.27 4.04 -17.71
CA GLY A 118 12.72 3.92 -17.58
C GLY A 118 13.07 2.47 -17.22
N PRO A 119 14.26 1.97 -17.61
CA PRO A 119 14.66 0.60 -17.30
C PRO A 119 14.55 0.35 -15.79
N ALA A 120 13.95 -0.78 -15.42
CA ALA A 120 13.85 -1.23 -14.04
C ALA A 120 15.26 -1.35 -13.44
N ALA A 121 15.68 -0.33 -12.72
CA ALA A 121 16.93 -0.30 -11.98
C ALA A 121 16.58 -0.03 -10.52
N GLY A 122 17.04 -0.93 -9.66
CA GLY A 122 17.02 -0.73 -8.22
C GLY A 122 17.79 0.52 -7.78
N ALA A 123 17.73 0.75 -6.48
CA ALA A 123 18.36 1.83 -5.72
C ALA A 123 17.58 3.16 -5.64
N ALA A 124 17.17 3.45 -4.40
CA ALA A 124 17.29 4.73 -3.72
C ALA A 124 17.51 5.98 -4.60
N GLY A 125 16.52 6.88 -4.64
CA GLY A 125 16.74 8.21 -5.22
C GLY A 125 15.51 9.10 -5.31
N ALA A 126 15.60 10.24 -4.64
CA ALA A 126 14.77 11.46 -4.72
C ALA A 126 13.33 11.38 -4.20
N LEU A 127 13.22 11.78 -2.92
CA LEU A 127 11.99 12.13 -2.21
C LEU A 127 11.41 13.43 -2.79
N ALA A 128 10.18 13.36 -3.30
CA ALA A 128 9.31 14.53 -3.33
C ALA A 128 8.43 14.46 -2.08
N SER A 129 8.71 15.34 -1.11
CA SER A 129 7.85 15.54 0.04
C SER A 129 6.76 16.53 -0.35
N VAL A 130 5.50 16.11 -0.28
CA VAL A 130 4.36 17.02 -0.43
C VAL A 130 3.85 17.34 0.97
N HIS A 131 4.00 18.60 1.37
CA HIS A 131 3.42 19.13 2.60
C HIS A 131 1.94 19.43 2.38
N ALA A 132 1.10 18.99 3.30
CA ALA A 132 -0.28 19.44 3.47
C ALA A 132 -0.39 20.13 4.83
#